data_AF-A0A6L4B7T3-F1
#
_entry.id   AF-A0A6L4B7T3-F1
#
_cell.length_a   1.000
_cell.length_b   1.000
_cell.length_c   1.000
_cell.angle_alpha   90.00
_cell.angle_beta   90.00
_cell.angle_gamma   90.00
#
_symmetry.space_group_name_H-M   'P 1'
#
loop_
_entity.id
_entity.type
_entity.pdbx_description
1 polymer ?
#
loop_
_entity_poly.entity_id
_entity_poly.type
_entity_poly.pdbx_seq_one_letter_code
_entity_poly.pdbx_strand_id
1 'polypeptide(L)' 'MQAATIPTPLRTDYASILRTYSTEEAAAVLKVRPQTLRAAVCRDGHYFGVRPQKARNRFLMWNAAAVDALLNGEVA' A
#
# COMPACT_ATOMS: atom_id res chain seq x y z
N MET A 1 34.92 -28.83 6.08
CA MET A 1 33.47 -28.86 6.35
C MET A 1 32.88 -27.54 5.84
N GLN A 2 32.13 -27.54 4.73
CA GLN A 2 31.49 -26.34 4.18
C GLN A 2 30.03 -26.31 4.64
N ALA A 3 29.64 -25.25 5.37
CA ALA A 3 28.26 -25.02 5.75
C ALA A 3 27.54 -24.36 4.57
N ALA A 4 26.55 -25.06 4.00
CA ALA A 4 25.69 -24.51 2.96
C ALA A 4 24.69 -23.53 3.59
N THR A 5 24.81 -22.26 3.25
CA THR A 5 23.82 -21.23 3.58
C THR A 5 22.64 -21.40 2.63
N ILE A 6 21.56 -22.02 3.08
CA ILE A 6 20.31 -22.08 2.33
C ILE A 6 19.72 -20.66 2.32
N PRO A 7 19.56 -19.98 1.17
CA PRO A 7 18.83 -18.72 1.13
C PRO A 7 17.36 -19.06 1.43
N THR A 8 16.86 -18.62 2.58
CA THR A 8 15.43 -18.65 2.91
C THR A 8 14.68 -17.98 1.76
N PRO A 9 13.85 -18.69 0.98
CA PRO A 9 13.03 -18.02 -0.01
C PRO A 9 12.15 -17.03 0.76
N LEU A 10 12.16 -15.76 0.35
CA LEU A 10 11.21 -14.76 0.83
C LEU A 10 9.85 -15.46 0.89
N ARG A 11 9.30 -15.61 2.10
CA ARG A 11 7.87 -15.87 2.21
C ARG A 11 7.25 -14.68 1.51
N THR A 12 6.78 -14.86 0.28
CA THR A 12 5.68 -14.08 -0.29
C THR A 12 4.49 -14.43 0.58
N ASP A 13 4.49 -13.88 1.79
CA ASP A 13 3.48 -14.12 2.77
C ASP A 13 2.25 -13.40 2.27
N TYR A 14 1.17 -14.13 2.10
CA TYR A 14 -0.15 -13.57 1.80
C TYR A 14 -0.53 -12.42 2.75
N ALA A 15 0.09 -12.31 3.93
CA ALA A 15 -0.04 -11.19 4.85
C ALA A 15 0.53 -9.85 4.31
N SER A 16 1.48 -9.85 3.39
CA SER A 16 1.89 -8.65 2.63
C SER A 16 0.77 -8.16 1.70
N ILE A 17 0.04 -9.08 1.07
CA ILE A 17 -1.12 -8.81 0.18
C ILE A 17 -2.34 -8.32 0.98
N LEU A 18 -2.50 -8.83 2.21
CA LEU A 18 -3.54 -8.40 3.15
C LEU A 18 -3.17 -7.17 3.99
N ARG A 19 -1.96 -6.61 3.83
CA ARG A 19 -1.51 -5.50 4.66
C ARG A 19 -2.29 -4.23 4.30
N THR A 20 -2.49 -3.36 5.29
CA THR A 20 -2.93 -1.99 5.05
C THR A 20 -1.77 -1.03 5.24
N TYR A 21 -1.60 -0.10 4.32
CA TYR A 21 -0.65 1.00 4.41
C TYR A 21 -1.25 2.21 5.11
N SER A 22 -0.43 2.90 5.89
CA SER A 22 -0.70 4.29 6.24
C SER A 22 -0.64 5.19 5.01
N THR A 23 -1.13 6.42 5.13
CA THR A 23 -1.06 7.39 4.01
C THR A 23 0.38 7.71 3.61
N GLU A 24 1.30 7.74 4.58
CA GLU A 24 2.73 8.00 4.34
C GLU A 24 3.36 6.82 3.58
N GLU A 25 3.08 5.58 4.00
CA GLU A 25 3.57 4.38 3.30
C GLU A 25 3.00 4.28 1.88
N ALA A 26 1.69 4.48 1.71
CA ALA A 26 1.06 4.45 0.39
C ALA A 26 1.63 5.53 -0.55
N ALA A 27 1.93 6.72 -0.01
CA ALA A 27 2.57 7.80 -0.75
C ALA A 27 3.99 7.42 -1.20
N ALA A 28 4.76 6.77 -0.32
CA ALA A 28 6.10 6.32 -0.63
C ALA A 28 6.10 5.25 -1.75
N VAL A 29 5.17 4.29 -1.68
CA VAL A 29 5.00 3.25 -2.71
C VAL A 29 4.66 3.86 -4.07
N LEU A 30 3.69 4.77 -4.11
CA LEU A 30 3.26 5.46 -5.33
C LEU A 30 4.22 6.58 -5.77
N LYS A 31 5.29 6.83 -5.02
CA LYS A 31 6.28 7.90 -5.26
C LYS A 31 5.65 9.29 -5.37
N VAL A 32 4.60 9.54 -4.59
CA VAL A 32 3.91 10.84 -4.52
C VAL A 32 4.07 11.48 -3.15
N ARG A 33 3.72 12.76 -3.04
CA ARG A 33 3.65 13.42 -1.73
C ARG A 33 2.41 12.93 -0.96
N PRO A 34 2.50 12.66 0.35
CA PRO A 34 1.34 12.30 1.18
C PRO A 34 0.21 13.34 1.12
N GLN A 35 0.57 14.62 0.95
CA GLN A 35 -0.38 15.72 0.77
C GLN A 35 -1.31 15.50 -0.44
N THR A 36 -0.78 14.91 -1.53
CA THR A 36 -1.54 14.66 -2.75
C THR A 36 -2.63 13.61 -2.51
N LEU A 37 -2.29 12.52 -1.81
CA LEU A 37 -3.26 11.50 -1.42
C LEU A 37 -4.34 12.07 -0.50
N ARG A 38 -3.96 12.86 0.51
CA ARG A 38 -4.93 13.54 1.39
C ARG A 38 -5.85 14.46 0.60
N ALA A 39 -5.30 15.25 -0.32
CA ALA A 39 -6.07 16.17 -1.15
C ALA A 39 -7.03 15.45 -2.12
N ALA A 40 -6.62 14.31 -2.68
CA ALA A 40 -7.50 13.49 -3.52
C ALA A 40 -8.65 12.88 -2.71
N VAL A 41 -8.36 12.35 -1.51
CA VAL A 41 -9.41 11.81 -0.63
C VAL A 41 -10.38 12.91 -0.19
N CYS A 42 -9.92 14.13 0.08
CA CYS A 42 -10.82 15.23 0.43
C CYS A 42 -11.68 15.72 -0.75
N ARG A 43 -11.15 15.72 -1.98
CA ARG A 43 -11.86 16.20 -3.17
C ARG A 43 -12.80 15.15 -3.75
N ASP A 44 -12.29 13.94 -3.90
CA ASP A 44 -12.92 12.87 -4.68
C ASP A 44 -13.35 11.67 -3.80
N GLY A 45 -12.93 11.64 -2.53
CA GLY A 45 -13.21 10.53 -1.61
C GLY A 45 -12.33 9.30 -1.84
N HIS A 46 -11.47 9.32 -2.85
CA HIS A 46 -10.64 8.20 -3.27
C HIS A 46 -9.43 8.70 -4.08
N TYR A 47 -8.47 7.83 -4.36
CA TYR A 47 -7.34 8.11 -5.24
C TYR A 47 -7.30 7.07 -6.35
N PHE A 48 -7.68 7.46 -7.57
CA PHE A 48 -7.71 6.58 -8.76
C PHE A 48 -8.32 5.20 -8.48
N GLY A 49 -9.59 5.17 -8.07
CA GLY A 49 -10.31 3.96 -7.66
C GLY A 49 -9.98 3.42 -6.26
N VAL A 50 -8.81 3.74 -5.67
CA VAL A 50 -8.42 3.23 -4.35
C VAL A 50 -9.06 4.05 -3.23
N ARG A 51 -9.91 3.39 -2.43
CA ARG A 51 -10.63 4.01 -1.30
C ARG A 51 -9.94 3.69 0.03
N PRO A 52 -9.55 4.69 0.83
CA PRO A 52 -9.02 4.43 2.16
C PRO A 52 -10.14 4.04 3.13
N GLN A 53 -9.84 3.11 4.04
CA GLN A 53 -10.68 2.80 5.18
C GLN A 53 -10.33 3.72 6.35
N LYS A 54 -11.34 4.39 6.93
CA LYS A 54 -11.16 5.19 8.13
C LYS A 54 -11.08 4.28 9.36
N ALA A 55 -9.91 4.17 9.97
CA ALA A 55 -9.72 3.38 11.17
C ALA A 55 -10.24 4.11 12.42
N ARG A 56 -10.51 3.36 13.50
CA ARG A 56 -10.99 3.92 14.79
C ARG A 56 -10.03 4.95 15.40
N ASN A 57 -8.73 4.86 15.08
CA ASN A 57 -7.70 5.81 15.47
C ASN A 57 -7.69 7.11 14.61
N ARG A 58 -8.71 7.32 13.77
CA ARG A 58 -8.88 8.45 12.84
C ARG A 58 -7.87 8.53 11.70
N PHE A 59 -6.97 7.55 11.55
CA PHE A 59 -6.07 7.47 10.41
C PHE A 59 -6.75 6.81 9.20
N LEU A 60 -6.25 7.14 8.01
CA LEU A 60 -6.64 6.53 6.75
C LEU A 60 -5.74 5.32 6.47
N MET A 61 -6.38 4.16 6.32
CA MET A 61 -5.74 2.89 6.00
C MET A 61 -6.00 2.56 4.53
N TRP A 62 -4.94 2.34 3.77
CA TRP A 62 -4.98 2.02 2.35
C TRP A 62 -4.77 0.53 2.16
N ASN A 63 -5.57 -0.14 1.33
CA ASN A 63 -5.36 -1.55 1.03
C ASN A 63 -4.08 -1.71 0.19
N ALA A 64 -3.11 -2.52 0.65
CA ALA A 64 -1.83 -2.68 -0.04
C ALA A 64 -2.00 -3.23 -1.45
N ALA A 65 -2.77 -4.32 -1.62
CA ALA A 65 -3.01 -4.92 -2.93
C ALA A 65 -3.62 -3.91 -3.93
N ALA A 66 -4.52 -3.04 -3.47
CA ALA A 66 -5.11 -2.01 -4.35
C ALA A 66 -4.11 -0.91 -4.72
N VAL A 67 -3.23 -0.51 -3.80
CA VAL A 67 -2.16 0.47 -4.06
C VAL A 67 -1.11 -0.12 -5.01
N ASP A 68 -0.76 -1.40 -4.84
CA ASP A 68 0.20 -2.10 -5.70
C ASP A 68 -0.40 -2.34 -7.10
N ALA A 69 -1.68 -2.72 -7.21
CA ALA A 69 -2.38 -2.82 -8.48
C ALA A 69 -2.42 -1.46 -9.21
N LEU A 70 -2.64 -0.37 -8.49
CA LEU A 70 -2.57 0.98 -9.05
C LEU A 70 -1.14 1.32 -9.53
N LEU A 71 -0.11 0.95 -8.77
CA LEU A 71 1.29 1.12 -9.17
C LEU A 71 1.63 0.34 -10.45
N ASN A 72 1.09 -0.88 -10.58
CA ASN A 72 1.27 -1.75 -11.73
C ASN A 72 0.43 -1.32 -12.95
N GLY A 73 -0.45 -0.33 -12.80
CA GLY A 73 -1.33 0.16 -13.88
C GLY A 73 -2.54 -0.73 -14.14
N GLU A 74 -2.93 -1.59 -13.19
CA GLU A 74 -4.06 -2.52 -13.31
C GLU A 74 -5.41 -1.86 -12.95
N VAL A 75 -5.37 -0.67 -12.35
CA VAL A 75 -6.55 0.11 -11.96
C VAL A 75 -6.68 1.31 -12.91
N ALA A 76 -7.74 1.33 -13.72
CA ALA A 76 -8.09 2.40 -14.67
C ALA A 76 -9.30 3.20 -14.19
#